data_AF-A0A7Y9N205-F1
#
_entry.id   AF-A0A7Y9N205-F1
#
_cell.length_a   1.000
_cell.length_b   1.000
_cell.length_c   1.000
_cell.angle_alpha   90.00
_cell.angle_beta   90.00
_cell.angle_gamma   90.00
#
_symmetry.space_group_name_H-M   'P 1'
#
loop_
_entity.id
_entity.type
_entity.pdbx_description
1 polymer ?
#
loop_
_entity_poly.entity_id
_entity_poly.type
_entity_poly.pdbx_seq_one_letter_code
_entity_poly.pdbx_strand_id
1 'polypeptide(L)'
;MLGLVVNPVAGVGGPAGLAGSDGADVQRLALARGARSRVQERAVLALTTLAERHPGLVVATVPGAMGADAVRAAGLVPCVVGAGSSDAGSIDAGSRGAGVTEVTQAADTSRAIAALAAAGVDLILVVGGDGTLRDAVTGLGAVARPSGEKPDGGRCDDGSALDAESCREVHGLPAVLGVPAGVKMYSPVFAVSPRAAGSIAADWIEHDGLPTEEREVLDIDEAAMRRARVDPTLYGMLRVPHRAGRTQARKAPTPVTEAAAVEAAARGAVSRMRPGVRYLLGPGGTTAEIARQLGVEGSPLGVDVVLDGAVLVHGASEQELLAQIAEGPARAVVTVIGGQGFLLGRGNQQLSAPVLRALGDDPLLVVAPEQKLIDLQGRPLLVDTGDPELDARLAGHVRIITGVGTTSLYAVTAPELSLT
;
A
#
# COMPACT_ATOMS: atom_id res chain seq x y z
N MET A 1 13.42 2.04 -19.15
CA MET A 1 12.21 2.15 -19.99
C MET A 1 10.99 2.52 -19.13
N LEU A 2 10.11 3.41 -19.62
CA LEU A 2 8.84 3.76 -18.94
C LEU A 2 7.68 2.92 -19.47
N GLY A 3 6.76 2.54 -18.57
CA GLY A 3 5.51 1.85 -18.87
C GLY A 3 4.28 2.67 -18.49
N LEU A 4 3.15 2.44 -19.16
CA LEU A 4 1.86 3.04 -18.85
C LEU A 4 0.73 2.01 -18.91
N VAL A 5 -0.09 1.98 -17.85
CA VAL A 5 -1.41 1.35 -17.86
C VAL A 5 -2.46 2.36 -17.42
N VAL A 6 -3.55 2.44 -18.17
CA VAL A 6 -4.75 3.23 -17.86
C VAL A 6 -5.89 2.26 -17.63
N ASN A 7 -6.61 2.41 -16.51
CA ASN A 7 -7.88 1.72 -16.31
C ASN A 7 -9.04 2.61 -16.83
N PRO A 8 -9.64 2.32 -18.01
CA PRO A 8 -10.60 3.21 -18.65
C PRO A 8 -11.88 3.46 -17.84
N VAL A 9 -12.26 2.54 -16.95
CA VAL A 9 -13.48 2.65 -16.13
C VAL A 9 -13.23 3.32 -14.78
N ALA A 10 -11.96 3.57 -14.41
CA ALA A 10 -11.62 4.17 -13.12
C ALA A 10 -12.25 5.56 -12.95
N GLY A 11 -12.76 5.84 -11.76
CA GLY A 11 -13.23 7.17 -11.36
C GLY A 11 -14.62 7.56 -11.89
N VAL A 12 -15.33 6.70 -12.62
CA VAL A 12 -16.68 6.98 -13.12
C VAL A 12 -17.71 7.20 -11.99
N GLY A 13 -17.48 6.58 -10.83
CA GLY A 13 -18.37 6.68 -9.67
C GLY A 13 -18.44 8.05 -9.01
N GLY A 14 -17.34 8.80 -9.01
CA GLY A 14 -17.26 10.11 -8.33
C GLY A 14 -18.30 11.10 -8.86
N PRO A 15 -18.26 11.43 -10.17
CA PRO A 15 -19.26 12.30 -10.79
C PRO A 15 -20.71 11.76 -10.72
N ALA A 16 -20.88 10.44 -10.60
CA ALA A 16 -22.18 9.79 -10.43
C ALA A 16 -22.72 9.82 -8.99
N GLY A 17 -21.95 10.36 -8.02
CA GLY A 17 -22.29 10.34 -6.60
C GLY A 17 -22.26 8.94 -5.96
N LEU A 18 -21.49 8.02 -6.54
CA LEU A 18 -21.29 6.65 -6.05
C LEU A 18 -20.01 6.55 -5.19
N ALA A 19 -19.88 5.47 -4.43
CA ALA A 19 -18.74 5.25 -3.53
C ALA A 19 -17.43 5.17 -4.33
N GLY A 20 -17.43 4.43 -5.45
CA GLY A 20 -16.44 4.47 -6.53
C GLY A 20 -16.92 3.70 -7.78
N SER A 21 -16.04 2.97 -8.45
CA SER A 21 -16.26 2.44 -9.83
C SER A 21 -16.26 0.92 -9.94
N ASP A 22 -16.22 0.21 -8.82
CA ASP A 22 -16.02 -1.22 -8.78
C ASP A 22 -17.34 -1.98 -9.01
N GLY A 23 -17.30 -2.96 -9.92
CA GLY A 23 -18.45 -3.80 -10.29
C GLY A 23 -19.25 -3.28 -11.47
N ALA A 24 -19.68 -4.21 -12.34
CA ALA A 24 -20.42 -3.91 -13.56
C ALA A 24 -21.73 -3.15 -13.30
N ASP A 25 -22.41 -3.41 -12.18
CA ASP A 25 -23.62 -2.70 -11.79
C ASP A 25 -23.37 -1.22 -11.46
N VAL A 26 -22.27 -0.93 -10.75
CA VAL A 26 -21.89 0.44 -10.38
C VAL A 26 -21.50 1.23 -11.63
N GLN A 27 -20.76 0.60 -12.55
CA GLN A 27 -20.40 1.21 -13.83
C GLN A 27 -21.63 1.49 -14.71
N ARG A 28 -22.55 0.53 -14.83
CA ARG A 28 -23.83 0.73 -15.53
C ARG A 28 -24.65 1.86 -14.92
N LEU A 29 -24.74 1.90 -13.59
CA LEU A 29 -25.47 2.94 -12.88
C LEU A 29 -24.83 4.33 -13.06
N ALA A 30 -23.49 4.39 -13.05
CA ALA A 30 -22.77 5.64 -13.28
C ALA A 30 -23.02 6.17 -14.71
N LEU A 31 -22.97 5.29 -15.71
CA LEU A 31 -23.30 5.62 -17.09
C LEU A 31 -24.77 6.06 -17.24
N ALA A 32 -25.70 5.37 -16.59
CA ALA A 32 -27.12 5.74 -16.59
C ALA A 32 -27.36 7.12 -15.96
N ARG A 33 -26.50 7.54 -15.03
CA ARG A 33 -26.49 8.90 -14.44
C ARG A 33 -25.75 9.93 -15.30
N GLY A 34 -25.32 9.57 -16.51
CA GLY A 34 -24.59 10.45 -17.43
C GLY A 34 -23.14 10.72 -17.02
N ALA A 35 -22.59 9.99 -16.04
CA ALA A 35 -21.21 10.17 -15.62
C ALA A 35 -20.25 9.65 -16.69
N ARG A 36 -19.16 10.39 -16.90
CA ARG A 36 -18.06 10.01 -17.80
C ARG A 36 -16.76 9.93 -16.99
N SER A 37 -15.96 8.91 -17.26
CA SER A 37 -14.61 8.84 -16.70
C SER A 37 -13.74 9.93 -17.30
N ARG A 38 -12.96 10.59 -16.45
CA ARG A 38 -11.92 11.58 -16.85
C ARG A 38 -10.52 10.97 -16.85
N VAL A 39 -10.41 9.64 -16.74
CA VAL A 39 -9.11 8.97 -16.59
C VAL A 39 -8.20 9.21 -17.79
N GLN A 40 -8.75 9.23 -19.00
CA GLN A 40 -8.00 9.51 -20.23
C GLN A 40 -7.42 10.93 -20.22
N GLU A 41 -8.23 11.93 -19.90
CA GLU A 41 -7.78 13.32 -19.79
C GLU A 41 -6.63 13.47 -18.79
N ARG A 42 -6.69 12.71 -17.68
CA ARG A 42 -5.66 12.73 -16.63
C ARG A 42 -4.40 11.97 -17.05
N ALA A 43 -4.53 10.85 -17.76
CA ALA A 43 -3.39 10.15 -18.35
C ALA A 43 -2.65 11.06 -19.36
N VAL A 44 -3.40 11.65 -20.30
CA VAL A 44 -2.86 12.58 -21.29
C VAL A 44 -2.18 13.76 -20.61
N LEU A 45 -2.79 14.35 -19.58
CA LEU A 45 -2.18 15.47 -18.85
C LEU A 45 -0.82 15.11 -18.22
N ALA A 46 -0.69 13.92 -17.64
CA ALA A 46 0.59 13.46 -17.10
C ALA A 46 1.63 13.26 -18.21
N LEU A 47 1.24 12.62 -19.31
CA LEU A 47 2.11 12.31 -20.43
C LEU A 47 2.51 13.55 -21.23
N THR A 48 1.65 14.56 -21.35
CA THR A 48 2.00 15.84 -21.99
C THR A 48 3.06 16.56 -21.17
N THR A 49 2.94 16.60 -19.84
CA THR A 49 4.00 17.17 -18.97
C THR A 49 5.32 16.40 -19.07
N LEU A 50 5.27 15.09 -19.30
CA LEU A 50 6.46 14.30 -19.61
C LEU A 50 7.04 14.68 -20.99
N ALA A 51 6.19 14.78 -22.01
CA ALA A 51 6.56 15.10 -23.39
C ALA A 51 7.16 16.50 -23.57
N GLU A 52 6.77 17.46 -22.72
CA GLU A 52 7.37 18.81 -22.68
C GLU A 52 8.89 18.77 -22.47
N ARG A 53 9.40 17.76 -21.76
CA ARG A 53 10.84 17.56 -21.50
C ARG A 53 11.45 16.47 -22.37
N HIS A 54 10.67 15.46 -22.74
CA HIS A 54 11.11 14.32 -23.55
C HIS A 54 10.20 14.12 -24.77
N PRO A 55 10.29 15.00 -25.79
CA PRO A 55 9.47 14.88 -26.98
C PRO A 55 9.82 13.58 -27.75
N GLY A 56 8.80 12.88 -28.23
CA GLY A 56 8.97 11.65 -29.01
C GLY A 56 9.43 10.43 -28.20
N LEU A 57 9.41 10.49 -26.86
CA LEU A 57 9.74 9.35 -26.00
C LEU A 57 8.89 8.13 -26.35
N VAL A 58 9.54 6.96 -26.42
CA VAL A 58 8.88 5.67 -26.56
C VAL A 58 8.39 5.20 -25.19
N VAL A 59 7.09 4.93 -25.07
CA VAL A 59 6.45 4.47 -23.82
C VAL A 59 5.87 3.08 -24.04
N ALA A 60 6.31 2.11 -23.23
CA ALA A 60 5.74 0.77 -23.24
C ALA A 60 4.31 0.81 -22.70
N THR A 61 3.35 0.21 -23.39
CA THR A 61 1.94 0.26 -22.99
C THR A 61 1.14 -0.89 -23.61
N VAL A 62 -0.17 -0.92 -23.41
CA VAL A 62 -1.10 -1.93 -23.96
C VAL A 62 -2.08 -1.29 -24.95
N PRO A 63 -2.76 -2.09 -25.81
CA PRO A 63 -3.62 -1.55 -26.87
C PRO A 63 -4.76 -0.65 -26.39
N GLY A 64 -5.21 0.23 -27.30
CA GLY A 64 -6.43 1.03 -27.17
C GLY A 64 -6.47 1.93 -25.94
N ALA A 65 -7.66 2.02 -25.34
CA ALA A 65 -7.94 2.89 -24.20
C ALA A 65 -7.15 2.52 -22.94
N MET A 66 -6.58 1.32 -22.86
CA MET A 66 -5.76 0.92 -21.72
C MET A 66 -4.34 1.54 -21.72
N GLY A 67 -3.97 2.27 -22.77
CA GLY A 67 -2.84 3.19 -22.68
C GLY A 67 -2.31 3.72 -24.00
N ALA A 68 -2.31 2.91 -25.07
CA ALA A 68 -1.81 3.33 -26.39
C ALA A 68 -2.47 4.62 -26.90
N ASP A 69 -3.77 4.80 -26.66
CA ASP A 69 -4.48 6.00 -27.07
C ASP A 69 -4.03 7.26 -26.31
N ALA A 70 -3.79 7.14 -25.00
CA ALA A 70 -3.29 8.24 -24.17
C ALA A 70 -1.85 8.64 -24.56
N VAL A 71 -0.99 7.66 -24.87
CA VAL A 71 0.38 7.92 -25.34
C VAL A 71 0.38 8.69 -26.66
N ARG A 72 -0.43 8.26 -27.65
CA ARG A 72 -0.57 8.97 -28.93
C ARG A 72 -1.14 10.37 -28.75
N ALA A 73 -2.17 10.51 -27.93
CA ALA A 73 -2.81 11.81 -27.69
C ALA A 73 -1.86 12.82 -27.02
N ALA A 74 -0.87 12.36 -26.26
CA ALA A 74 0.17 13.20 -25.66
C ALA A 74 1.34 13.53 -26.60
N GLY A 75 1.34 13.03 -27.84
CA GLY A 75 2.44 13.23 -28.80
C GLY A 75 3.67 12.36 -28.56
N LEU A 76 3.51 11.27 -27.78
CA LEU A 76 4.55 10.27 -27.52
C LEU A 76 4.36 9.04 -28.40
N VAL A 77 5.36 8.15 -28.42
CA VAL A 77 5.36 6.95 -29.29
C VAL A 77 4.99 5.71 -28.46
N PRO A 78 3.84 5.04 -28.70
CA PRO A 78 3.49 3.83 -27.98
C PRO A 78 4.29 2.62 -28.49
N CYS A 79 4.91 1.89 -27.58
CA CYS A 79 5.40 0.52 -27.81
C CYS A 79 4.42 -0.45 -27.14
N VAL A 80 3.61 -1.14 -27.95
CA VAL A 80 2.56 -2.03 -27.42
C VAL A 80 3.15 -3.38 -27.04
N VAL A 81 3.02 -3.77 -25.77
CA VAL A 81 3.51 -5.05 -25.23
C VAL A 81 2.36 -6.02 -25.00
N GLY A 82 2.63 -7.33 -25.14
CA GLY A 82 1.67 -8.39 -24.82
C GLY A 82 0.60 -8.62 -25.88
N ALA A 83 0.96 -9.31 -26.97
CA ALA A 83 0.00 -9.98 -27.86
C ALA A 83 0.37 -11.47 -27.94
N GLY A 84 -0.30 -12.30 -27.12
CA GLY A 84 -0.27 -13.75 -27.31
C GLY A 84 -1.31 -14.18 -28.34
N SER A 85 -0.85 -14.39 -29.58
CA SER A 85 -1.38 -15.25 -30.67
C SER A 85 -2.86 -15.20 -31.06
N SER A 86 -3.17 -14.55 -32.21
CA SER A 86 -3.57 -15.24 -33.46
C SER A 86 -3.91 -14.24 -34.57
N ASP A 87 -3.30 -14.46 -35.75
CA ASP A 87 -3.63 -13.95 -37.08
C ASP A 87 -3.42 -12.48 -37.41
N ALA A 88 -2.23 -12.23 -37.99
CA ALA A 88 -2.12 -11.39 -39.18
C ALA A 88 -2.86 -12.05 -40.36
N GLY A 89 -4.18 -12.18 -40.23
CA GLY A 89 -5.11 -12.48 -41.31
C GLY A 89 -5.84 -11.18 -41.63
N SER A 90 -5.76 -10.76 -42.89
CA SER A 90 -6.46 -9.61 -43.47
C SER A 90 -7.81 -9.29 -42.81
N ILE A 91 -7.88 -8.21 -42.02
CA ILE A 91 -9.15 -7.57 -41.71
C ILE A 91 -9.33 -6.43 -42.69
N ASP A 92 -10.22 -6.70 -43.63
CA ASP A 92 -10.80 -5.76 -44.57
C ASP A 92 -11.24 -4.46 -43.85
N ALA A 93 -10.87 -3.33 -44.43
CA ALA A 93 -11.27 -2.00 -44.01
C ALA A 93 -12.75 -1.79 -44.37
N GLY A 94 -13.66 -2.48 -43.67
CA GLY A 94 -15.01 -2.68 -44.20
C GLY A 94 -16.11 -2.98 -43.19
N SER A 95 -16.00 -2.62 -41.90
CA SER A 95 -17.19 -2.64 -41.02
C SER A 95 -17.04 -1.72 -39.80
N ARG A 96 -17.19 -0.41 -40.03
CA ARG A 96 -17.59 0.53 -38.96
C ARG A 96 -19.08 0.34 -38.70
N GLY A 97 -19.40 -0.44 -37.68
CA GLY A 97 -20.73 -0.56 -37.08
C GLY A 97 -20.66 -0.14 -35.60
N ALA A 98 -21.61 0.70 -35.19
CA ALA A 98 -21.71 1.38 -33.90
C ALA A 98 -21.48 0.52 -32.63
N GLY A 99 -20.73 1.09 -31.68
CA GLY A 99 -21.06 1.07 -30.26
C GLY A 99 -20.99 -0.26 -29.52
N VAL A 100 -19.78 -0.76 -29.25
CA VAL A 100 -19.53 -1.62 -28.08
C VAL A 100 -18.39 -0.97 -27.31
N THR A 101 -18.70 -0.29 -26.21
CA THR A 101 -17.70 0.08 -25.21
C THR A 101 -17.21 -1.21 -24.57
N GLU A 102 -16.03 -1.70 -24.98
CA GLU A 102 -15.37 -2.82 -24.33
C GLU A 102 -15.19 -2.50 -22.85
N VAL A 103 -15.89 -3.25 -22.00
CA VAL A 103 -15.83 -3.10 -20.55
C VAL A 103 -14.56 -3.78 -20.07
N THR A 104 -13.64 -3.00 -19.52
CA THR A 104 -12.39 -3.50 -18.93
C THR A 104 -12.63 -4.03 -17.52
N GLN A 105 -11.92 -5.09 -17.15
CA GLN A 105 -12.00 -5.77 -15.86
C GLN A 105 -10.66 -5.68 -15.11
N ALA A 106 -10.68 -5.93 -13.80
CA ALA A 106 -9.50 -5.95 -12.93
C ALA A 106 -8.38 -6.88 -13.45
N ALA A 107 -8.76 -8.02 -14.03
CA ALA A 107 -7.83 -8.97 -14.63
C ALA A 107 -7.08 -8.38 -15.84
N ASP A 108 -7.69 -7.46 -16.59
CA ASP A 108 -7.06 -6.82 -17.74
C ASP A 108 -5.94 -5.90 -17.27
N THR A 109 -6.19 -5.10 -16.22
CA THR A 109 -5.16 -4.26 -15.58
C THR A 109 -4.01 -5.12 -15.06
N SER A 110 -4.32 -6.22 -14.37
CA SER A 110 -3.30 -7.14 -13.83
C SER A 110 -2.41 -7.73 -14.93
N ARG A 111 -3.01 -8.17 -16.05
CA ARG A 111 -2.27 -8.70 -17.20
C ARG A 111 -1.41 -7.64 -17.89
N ALA A 112 -1.92 -6.42 -18.03
CA ALA A 112 -1.17 -5.31 -18.61
C ALA A 112 0.07 -4.98 -17.78
N ILE A 113 -0.05 -4.95 -16.45
CA ILE A 113 1.07 -4.72 -15.53
C ILE A 113 2.11 -5.83 -15.64
N ALA A 114 1.68 -7.10 -15.64
CA ALA A 114 2.58 -8.23 -15.81
C ALA A 114 3.34 -8.19 -17.15
N ALA A 115 2.66 -7.85 -18.24
CA ALA A 115 3.27 -7.72 -19.57
C ALA A 115 4.32 -6.60 -19.62
N LEU A 116 4.07 -5.46 -18.98
CA LEU A 116 5.04 -4.36 -18.91
C LEU A 116 6.26 -4.71 -18.06
N ALA A 117 6.05 -5.36 -16.92
CA ALA A 117 7.15 -5.82 -16.08
C ALA A 117 8.01 -6.86 -16.82
N ALA A 118 7.39 -7.83 -17.50
CA ALA A 118 8.08 -8.82 -18.32
C ALA A 118 8.84 -8.20 -19.50
N ALA A 119 8.39 -7.05 -20.02
CA ALA A 119 9.08 -6.29 -21.06
C ALA A 119 10.31 -5.50 -20.54
N GLY A 120 10.62 -5.54 -19.24
CA GLY A 120 11.78 -4.83 -18.68
C GLY A 120 11.56 -3.33 -18.50
N VAL A 121 10.33 -2.91 -18.21
CA VAL A 121 10.06 -1.54 -17.75
C VAL A 121 10.68 -1.32 -16.36
N ASP A 122 11.26 -0.13 -16.11
CA ASP A 122 11.85 0.23 -14.81
C ASP A 122 10.90 1.04 -13.92
N LEU A 123 10.00 1.82 -14.54
CA LEU A 123 8.93 2.58 -13.87
C LEU A 123 7.62 2.45 -14.65
N ILE A 124 6.57 1.98 -13.97
CA ILE A 124 5.21 1.88 -14.51
C ILE A 124 4.34 3.01 -13.94
N LEU A 125 3.76 3.80 -14.82
CA LEU A 125 2.70 4.76 -14.50
C LEU A 125 1.35 4.06 -14.52
N VAL A 126 0.65 4.08 -13.39
CA VAL A 126 -0.67 3.44 -13.24
C VAL A 126 -1.73 4.52 -13.09
N VAL A 127 -2.58 4.69 -14.10
CA VAL A 127 -3.63 5.72 -14.12
C VAL A 127 -4.96 5.12 -13.67
N GLY A 128 -5.41 5.51 -12.49
CA GLY A 128 -6.63 4.94 -11.89
C GLY A 128 -6.87 5.36 -10.46
N GLY A 129 -7.55 4.50 -9.71
CA GLY A 129 -7.75 4.64 -8.27
C GLY A 129 -7.10 3.53 -7.45
N ASP A 130 -7.38 3.46 -6.15
CA ASP A 130 -6.82 2.45 -5.24
C ASP A 130 -7.04 1.01 -5.76
N GLY A 131 -8.26 0.69 -6.23
CA GLY A 131 -8.54 -0.60 -6.87
C GLY A 131 -7.67 -0.92 -8.10
N THR A 132 -7.22 0.11 -8.83
CA THR A 132 -6.29 -0.07 -9.96
C THR A 132 -4.87 -0.38 -9.48
N LEU A 133 -4.44 0.20 -8.34
CA LEU A 133 -3.16 -0.14 -7.72
C LEU A 133 -3.20 -1.54 -7.09
N ARG A 134 -4.33 -1.96 -6.52
CA ARG A 134 -4.54 -3.36 -6.09
C ARG A 134 -4.33 -4.34 -7.24
N ASP A 135 -4.89 -4.03 -8.40
CA ASP A 135 -4.69 -4.86 -9.60
C ASP A 135 -3.22 -4.83 -10.07
N ALA A 136 -2.53 -3.70 -9.90
CA ALA A 136 -1.09 -3.61 -10.18
C ALA A 136 -0.23 -4.48 -9.25
N VAL A 137 -0.55 -4.52 -7.94
CA VAL A 137 0.08 -5.47 -7.00
C VAL A 137 -0.11 -6.91 -7.47
N THR A 138 -1.34 -7.25 -7.88
CA THR A 138 -1.67 -8.59 -8.39
C THR A 138 -0.84 -8.94 -9.63
N GLY A 139 -0.74 -8.01 -10.60
CA GLY A 139 0.06 -8.17 -11.81
C GLY A 139 1.55 -8.37 -11.54
N LEU A 140 2.15 -7.57 -10.66
CA LEU A 140 3.57 -7.69 -10.30
C LEU A 140 3.87 -8.97 -9.51
N GLY A 141 2.96 -9.40 -8.64
CA GLY A 141 3.09 -10.67 -7.90
C GLY A 141 3.13 -11.91 -8.80
N ALA A 142 2.48 -11.86 -9.98
CA ALA A 142 2.53 -12.94 -10.95
C ALA A 142 3.90 -13.07 -11.65
N VAL A 143 4.64 -11.97 -11.80
CA VAL A 143 5.99 -11.95 -12.40
C VAL A 143 7.06 -12.38 -11.40
N ALA A 144 6.85 -12.11 -10.10
CA ALA A 144 7.77 -12.46 -9.02
C ALA A 144 7.83 -13.96 -8.68
N ARG A 145 6.96 -14.80 -9.26
CA ARG A 145 7.02 -16.26 -9.13
C ARG A 145 7.72 -16.87 -10.34
N PRO A 146 9.04 -17.12 -10.31
CA PRO A 146 9.64 -17.96 -11.34
C PRO A 146 9.10 -19.38 -11.15
N SER A 147 8.31 -19.85 -12.12
CA SER A 147 8.17 -21.27 -12.39
C SER A 147 9.57 -21.87 -12.50
N GLY A 148 9.89 -22.82 -11.62
CA GLY A 148 11.17 -23.53 -11.58
C GLY A 148 11.37 -24.48 -12.76
N GLU A 149 11.42 -23.93 -13.97
CA GLU A 149 11.75 -24.66 -15.18
C GLU A 149 12.81 -23.86 -15.95
N LYS A 150 14.01 -24.44 -16.05
CA LYS A 150 15.09 -23.89 -16.88
C LYS A 150 14.58 -23.86 -18.33
N PRO A 151 14.70 -22.74 -19.06
CA PRO A 151 14.48 -22.76 -20.50
C PRO A 151 15.55 -23.68 -21.11
N ASP A 152 15.09 -24.69 -21.82
CA ASP A 152 15.95 -25.59 -22.57
C ASP A 152 16.75 -24.80 -23.60
N GLY A 153 18.02 -25.14 -23.75
CA GLY A 153 19.00 -24.38 -24.52
C GLY A 153 18.68 -24.35 -26.01
N GLY A 154 17.92 -23.34 -26.45
CA GLY A 154 17.76 -23.02 -27.86
C GLY A 154 19.03 -22.40 -28.43
N ARG A 155 19.74 -23.14 -29.30
CA ARG A 155 20.80 -22.58 -30.15
C ARG A 155 20.18 -21.67 -31.21
N CYS A 156 20.71 -20.47 -31.34
CA CYS A 156 20.49 -19.62 -32.52
C CYS A 156 21.51 -19.98 -33.60
N ASP A 157 21.04 -20.05 -34.84
CA ASP A 157 21.76 -20.49 -36.03
C ASP A 157 21.90 -19.30 -37.00
N ASP A 158 22.67 -18.28 -36.61
CA ASP A 158 23.32 -17.33 -37.52
C ASP A 158 24.34 -16.45 -36.76
N GLY A 159 25.61 -16.65 -37.07
CA GLY A 159 26.74 -15.99 -36.40
C GLY A 159 26.92 -14.52 -36.78
N SER A 160 25.98 -13.65 -36.40
CA SER A 160 26.21 -12.21 -36.35
C SER A 160 26.20 -11.72 -34.91
N ALA A 161 27.39 -11.44 -34.38
CA ALA A 161 27.57 -10.75 -33.12
C ALA A 161 27.01 -9.33 -33.24
N LEU A 162 25.83 -9.11 -32.64
CA LEU A 162 25.46 -7.79 -32.15
C LEU A 162 26.01 -7.69 -30.72
N ASP A 163 26.98 -6.80 -30.59
CA ASP A 163 27.71 -6.35 -29.42
C ASP A 163 26.98 -6.60 -28.09
N ALA A 164 27.50 -7.58 -27.34
CA ALA A 164 27.01 -8.05 -26.05
C ALA A 164 27.32 -7.08 -24.88
N GLU A 165 27.24 -5.78 -25.10
CA GLU A 165 27.61 -4.75 -24.10
C GLU A 165 26.56 -3.62 -24.02
N SER A 166 25.30 -4.01 -23.78
CA SER A 166 24.29 -3.09 -23.21
C SER A 166 23.13 -3.79 -22.50
N CYS A 167 23.30 -5.04 -22.09
CA CYS A 167 22.36 -5.69 -21.17
C CYS A 167 22.63 -5.14 -19.76
N ARG A 168 22.02 -4.00 -19.43
CA ARG A 168 21.89 -3.57 -18.03
C ARG A 168 21.20 -4.71 -17.27
N GLU A 169 21.85 -5.26 -16.25
CA GLU A 169 21.20 -6.12 -15.26
C GLU A 169 20.03 -5.33 -14.66
N VAL A 170 18.80 -5.67 -15.03
CA VAL A 170 17.60 -5.09 -14.41
C VAL A 170 17.39 -5.80 -13.07
N HIS A 171 17.93 -5.18 -12.01
CA HIS A 171 17.79 -5.63 -10.63
C HIS A 171 16.39 -5.31 -10.10
N GLY A 172 15.51 -6.33 -10.08
CA GLY A 172 14.25 -6.32 -9.33
C GLY A 172 13.00 -5.83 -10.08
N LEU A 173 11.84 -5.94 -9.43
CA LEU A 173 10.54 -5.49 -9.98
C LEU A 173 10.55 -3.98 -10.30
N PRO A 174 9.76 -3.51 -11.29
CA PRO A 174 9.63 -2.08 -11.61
C PRO A 174 9.13 -1.26 -10.43
N ALA A 175 9.55 0.00 -10.37
CA ALA A 175 8.88 1.00 -9.54
C ALA A 175 7.48 1.32 -10.10
N VAL A 176 6.56 1.73 -9.24
CA VAL A 176 5.19 2.10 -9.62
C VAL A 176 4.87 3.50 -9.12
N LEU A 177 4.31 4.34 -9.99
CA LEU A 177 3.80 5.66 -9.63
C LEU A 177 2.34 5.79 -10.07
N GLY A 178 1.46 6.06 -9.11
CA GLY A 178 0.05 6.30 -9.39
C GLY A 178 -0.19 7.68 -10.01
N VAL A 179 -0.93 7.72 -11.12
CA VAL A 179 -1.54 8.95 -11.65
C VAL A 179 -2.99 8.99 -11.15
N PRO A 180 -3.35 9.90 -10.24
CA PRO A 180 -4.65 9.86 -9.60
C PRO A 180 -5.75 10.13 -10.63
N ALA A 181 -6.78 9.28 -10.71
CA ALA A 181 -7.97 9.50 -11.56
C ALA A 181 -9.09 10.30 -10.85
N GLY A 182 -9.05 10.37 -9.52
CA GLY A 182 -10.05 11.02 -8.67
C GLY A 182 -9.46 11.60 -7.39
N VAL A 183 -10.31 11.87 -6.38
CA VAL A 183 -9.94 12.55 -5.11
C VAL A 183 -10.13 11.70 -3.85
N LYS A 184 -10.56 10.44 -4.01
CA LYS A 184 -10.78 9.47 -2.91
C LYS A 184 -9.72 8.38 -2.94
N MET A 185 -8.45 8.78 -2.93
CA MET A 185 -7.31 7.85 -2.94
C MET A 185 -6.68 7.78 -1.55
N TYR A 186 -6.49 6.57 -1.04
CA TYR A 186 -5.96 6.26 0.29
C TYR A 186 -4.52 5.78 0.22
N SER A 187 -4.12 5.09 -0.85
CA SER A 187 -2.76 4.61 -1.05
C SER A 187 -1.77 5.79 -1.20
N PRO A 188 -0.70 5.87 -0.40
CA PRO A 188 0.38 6.85 -0.58
C PRO A 188 1.32 6.52 -1.76
N VAL A 189 0.76 6.01 -2.87
CA VAL A 189 1.47 5.61 -4.11
C VAL A 189 1.24 6.62 -5.24
N PHE A 190 0.21 7.46 -5.11
CA PHE A 190 -0.13 8.46 -6.13
C PHE A 190 0.78 9.69 -6.06
N ALA A 191 1.01 10.32 -7.20
CA ALA A 191 1.46 11.72 -7.22
C ALA A 191 0.32 12.64 -6.77
N VAL A 192 0.65 13.84 -6.27
CA VAL A 192 -0.36 14.83 -5.82
C VAL A 192 -1.25 15.36 -6.96
N SER A 193 -0.82 15.22 -8.21
CA SER A 193 -1.59 15.56 -9.41
C SER A 193 -1.06 14.83 -10.64
N PRO A 194 -1.83 14.76 -11.75
CA PRO A 194 -1.32 14.18 -12.98
C PRO A 194 -0.07 14.89 -13.54
N ARG A 195 -0.02 16.22 -13.47
CA ARG A 195 1.17 16.98 -13.87
C ARG A 195 2.38 16.62 -13.01
N ALA A 196 2.18 16.49 -11.69
CA ALA A 196 3.26 16.06 -10.79
C ALA A 196 3.75 14.65 -11.13
N ALA A 197 2.86 13.72 -11.49
CA ALA A 197 3.27 12.40 -11.96
C ALA A 197 4.12 12.47 -13.23
N GLY A 198 3.72 13.30 -14.21
CA GLY A 198 4.50 13.56 -15.42
C GLY A 198 5.88 14.14 -15.12
N SER A 199 5.97 15.11 -14.21
CA SER A 199 7.25 15.68 -13.79
C SER A 199 8.15 14.67 -13.06
N ILE A 200 7.59 13.81 -12.20
CA ILE A 200 8.36 12.73 -11.54
C ILE A 200 8.85 11.71 -12.57
N ALA A 201 8.03 11.36 -13.56
CA ALA A 201 8.42 10.44 -14.63
C ALA A 201 9.55 11.03 -15.50
N ALA A 202 9.51 12.34 -15.79
CA ALA A 202 10.61 13.01 -16.48
C ALA A 202 11.89 13.03 -15.62
N ASP A 203 11.76 13.37 -14.34
CA ASP A 203 12.88 13.35 -13.40
C ASP A 203 13.50 11.94 -13.31
N TRP A 204 12.68 10.88 -13.34
CA TRP A 204 13.15 9.48 -13.39
C TRP A 204 14.04 9.19 -14.61
N ILE A 205 13.62 9.64 -15.80
CA ILE A 205 14.43 9.44 -17.02
C ILE A 205 15.74 10.20 -16.94
N GLU A 206 15.70 11.47 -16.54
CA GLU A 206 16.88 12.34 -16.56
C GLU A 206 17.96 11.92 -15.55
N HIS A 207 17.56 11.29 -14.44
CA HIS A 207 18.47 10.91 -13.35
C HIS A 207 18.76 9.40 -13.33
N ASP A 208 18.34 8.67 -14.37
CA ASP A 208 18.47 7.20 -14.47
C ASP A 208 17.88 6.47 -13.24
N GLY A 209 16.73 6.96 -12.79
CA GLY A 209 16.06 6.53 -11.57
C GLY A 209 15.87 7.66 -10.55
N LEU A 210 15.09 7.38 -9.51
CA LEU A 210 14.94 8.22 -8.33
C LEU A 210 15.02 7.35 -7.08
N PRO A 211 15.32 7.92 -5.90
CA PRO A 211 15.14 7.21 -4.63
C PRO A 211 13.71 6.68 -4.53
N THR A 212 13.58 5.41 -4.14
CA THR A 212 12.29 4.75 -4.00
C THR A 212 12.02 4.34 -2.56
N GLU A 213 10.75 4.31 -2.19
CA GLU A 213 10.29 3.82 -0.88
C GLU A 213 9.16 2.80 -1.07
N GLU A 214 9.12 1.79 -0.22
CA GLU A 214 8.00 0.85 -0.15
C GLU A 214 6.77 1.55 0.45
N ARG A 215 5.67 1.54 -0.28
CA ARG A 215 4.42 2.21 0.11
C ARG A 215 3.24 1.25 0.04
N GLU A 216 2.34 1.38 1.02
CA GLU A 216 1.13 0.56 1.14
C GLU A 216 0.17 0.80 -0.02
N VAL A 217 -0.37 -0.28 -0.58
CA VAL A 217 -1.55 -0.25 -1.44
C VAL A 217 -2.76 -0.58 -0.57
N LEU A 218 -3.57 0.44 -0.32
CA LEU A 218 -4.76 0.38 0.50
C LEU A 218 -5.98 0.53 -0.40
N ASP A 219 -6.98 -0.31 -0.23
CA ASP A 219 -8.27 -0.09 -0.87
C ASP A 219 -9.42 -0.39 0.10
N ILE A 220 -10.53 0.31 -0.08
CA ILE A 220 -11.71 0.14 0.75
C ILE A 220 -12.69 -0.75 0.01
N ASP A 221 -13.19 -1.78 0.70
CA ASP A 221 -14.32 -2.52 0.20
C ASP A 221 -15.56 -1.62 0.17
N GLU A 222 -15.92 -1.16 -1.03
CA GLU A 222 -17.10 -0.31 -1.27
C GLU A 222 -18.41 -1.01 -0.87
N ALA A 223 -18.46 -2.36 -0.87
CA ALA A 223 -19.61 -3.09 -0.35
C ALA A 223 -19.72 -2.97 1.18
N ALA A 224 -18.59 -2.89 1.88
CA ALA A 224 -18.52 -2.64 3.32
C ALA A 224 -18.82 -1.17 3.69
N MET A 225 -18.53 -0.20 2.81
CA MET A 225 -18.86 1.22 3.03
C MET A 225 -20.35 1.47 3.28
N ARG A 226 -21.24 0.65 2.69
CA ARG A 226 -22.69 0.74 2.92
C ARG A 226 -23.11 0.47 4.37
N ARG A 227 -22.24 -0.12 5.19
CA ARG A 227 -22.47 -0.44 6.61
C ARG A 227 -21.81 0.56 7.58
N ALA A 228 -21.46 1.77 7.11
CA ALA A 228 -20.87 2.86 7.92
C ALA A 228 -19.53 2.55 8.60
N ARG A 229 -18.81 1.51 8.16
CA ARG A 229 -17.44 1.20 8.61
C ARG A 229 -16.50 1.35 7.43
N VAL A 230 -15.61 2.34 7.49
CA VAL A 230 -14.59 2.62 6.46
C VAL A 230 -13.25 2.18 7.04
N ASP A 231 -12.87 0.93 6.82
CA ASP A 231 -11.56 0.40 7.21
C ASP A 231 -10.80 0.03 5.93
N PRO A 232 -9.76 0.79 5.52
CA PRO A 232 -8.95 0.44 4.35
C PRO A 232 -8.23 -0.90 4.57
N THR A 233 -8.33 -1.79 3.59
CA THR A 233 -7.66 -3.09 3.59
C THR A 233 -6.33 -2.97 2.85
N LEU A 234 -5.27 -3.55 3.42
CA LEU A 234 -3.95 -3.64 2.78
C LEU A 234 -3.96 -4.76 1.73
N TYR A 235 -3.58 -4.43 0.49
CA TYR A 235 -3.48 -5.38 -0.62
C TYR A 235 -2.03 -5.71 -1.00
N GLY A 236 -1.07 -4.90 -0.58
CA GLY A 236 0.36 -5.16 -0.77
C GLY A 236 1.21 -3.91 -0.63
N MET A 237 2.47 -4.03 -1.03
CA MET A 237 3.46 -2.94 -1.04
C MET A 237 3.93 -2.72 -2.47
N LEU A 238 4.20 -1.47 -2.83
CA LEU A 238 4.80 -1.10 -4.10
C LEU A 238 6.00 -0.19 -3.85
N ARG A 239 7.03 -0.36 -4.68
CA ARG A 239 8.20 0.51 -4.72
C ARG A 239 7.88 1.81 -5.45
N VAL A 240 7.81 2.94 -4.75
CA VAL A 240 7.34 4.21 -5.31
C VAL A 240 8.47 5.23 -5.36
N PRO A 241 8.68 5.94 -6.49
CA PRO A 241 9.66 7.02 -6.56
C PRO A 241 9.26 8.18 -5.65
N HIS A 242 10.20 8.62 -4.81
CA HIS A 242 9.98 9.67 -3.82
C HIS A 242 10.56 11.02 -4.27
N ARG A 243 9.72 12.06 -4.27
CA ARG A 243 10.10 13.49 -4.37
C ARG A 243 9.23 14.28 -3.39
N ALA A 244 9.87 14.90 -2.39
CA ALA A 244 9.18 15.70 -1.39
C ALA A 244 8.23 16.75 -2.04
N GLY A 245 6.99 16.82 -1.56
CA GLY A 245 5.96 17.75 -2.05
C GLY A 245 5.29 17.37 -3.39
N ARG A 246 5.70 16.28 -4.05
CA ARG A 246 5.10 15.82 -5.32
C ARG A 246 4.40 14.46 -5.23
N THR A 247 4.66 13.68 -4.17
CA THR A 247 3.95 12.43 -3.85
C THR A 247 2.86 12.66 -2.81
N GLN A 248 1.72 11.99 -2.97
CA GLN A 248 0.56 12.12 -2.10
C GLN A 248 0.84 11.51 -0.72
N ALA A 249 0.53 12.26 0.34
CA ALA A 249 0.46 11.72 1.70
C ALA A 249 -0.81 10.88 1.88
N ARG A 250 -0.77 9.92 2.80
CA ARG A 250 -1.94 9.13 3.16
C ARG A 250 -3.13 10.03 3.56
N LYS A 251 -4.33 9.67 3.13
CA LYS A 251 -5.55 10.39 3.50
C LYS A 251 -6.01 9.97 4.90
N ALA A 252 -5.54 10.68 5.92
CA ALA A 252 -5.97 10.54 7.31
C ALA A 252 -6.62 11.85 7.82
N PRO A 253 -7.61 11.80 8.72
CA PRO A 253 -8.10 12.99 9.40
C PRO A 253 -6.97 13.62 10.23
N THR A 254 -6.65 14.90 10.00
CA THR A 254 -5.64 15.60 10.81
C THR A 254 -6.25 16.00 12.17
N PRO A 255 -5.73 15.49 13.30
CA PRO A 255 -6.18 15.92 14.62
C PRO A 255 -5.75 17.38 14.89
N VAL A 256 -6.59 18.12 15.63
CA VAL A 256 -6.33 19.55 15.93
C VAL A 256 -5.24 19.74 17.01
N THR A 257 -5.05 18.75 17.88
CA THR A 257 -4.04 18.76 18.97
C THR A 257 -3.46 17.37 19.20
N GLU A 258 -2.30 17.28 19.87
CA GLU A 258 -1.70 16.00 20.27
C GLU A 258 -2.64 15.18 21.17
N ALA A 259 -3.27 15.83 22.15
CA ALA A 259 -4.25 15.18 23.03
C ALA A 259 -5.42 14.59 22.25
N ALA A 260 -5.95 15.32 21.25
CA ALA A 260 -7.01 14.81 20.39
C ALA A 260 -6.54 13.62 19.52
N ALA A 261 -5.28 13.62 19.09
CA ALA A 261 -4.68 12.50 18.36
C ALA A 261 -4.57 11.24 19.25
N VAL A 262 -4.12 11.41 20.49
CA VAL A 262 -4.06 10.32 21.49
C VAL A 262 -5.46 9.78 21.79
N GLU A 263 -6.43 10.65 22.02
CA GLU A 263 -7.82 10.27 22.26
C GLU A 263 -8.41 9.48 21.08
N ALA A 264 -8.16 9.92 19.84
CA ALA A 264 -8.62 9.24 18.64
C ALA A 264 -7.99 7.85 18.47
N ALA A 265 -6.68 7.72 18.70
CA ALA A 265 -5.97 6.46 18.63
C ALA A 265 -6.46 5.47 19.70
N ALA A 266 -6.60 5.94 20.95
CA ALA A 266 -7.14 5.16 22.06
C ALA A 266 -8.57 4.69 21.79
N ARG A 267 -9.43 5.57 21.27
CA ARG A 267 -10.81 5.22 20.86
C ARG A 267 -10.82 4.16 19.77
N GLY A 268 -9.90 4.26 18.82
CA GLY A 268 -9.68 3.23 17.80
C GLY A 268 -9.30 1.87 18.39
N ALA A 269 -8.46 1.87 19.43
CA ALA A 269 -8.06 0.66 20.14
C ALA A 269 -9.23 0.04 20.91
N VAL A 270 -9.94 0.83 21.73
CA VAL A 270 -11.11 0.39 22.50
C VAL A 270 -12.18 -0.21 21.57
N SER A 271 -12.43 0.38 20.41
CA SER A 271 -13.42 -0.14 19.45
C SER A 271 -13.06 -1.49 18.82
N ARG A 272 -11.80 -1.92 18.95
CA ARG A 272 -11.26 -3.21 18.47
C ARG A 272 -11.09 -4.23 19.59
N MET A 273 -11.25 -3.83 20.85
CA MET A 273 -11.24 -4.76 21.97
C MET A 273 -12.47 -5.66 21.93
N ARG A 274 -12.24 -6.95 22.13
CA ARG A 274 -13.27 -8.01 22.15
C ARG A 274 -13.62 -8.41 23.58
N PRO A 275 -14.91 -8.70 23.86
CA PRO A 275 -15.31 -9.31 25.12
C PRO A 275 -14.60 -10.63 25.40
N GLY A 276 -14.33 -10.94 26.67
CA GLY A 276 -13.68 -12.18 27.09
C GLY A 276 -12.17 -12.25 26.78
N VAL A 277 -11.55 -11.16 26.32
CA VAL A 277 -10.10 -11.07 26.08
C VAL A 277 -9.45 -10.19 27.14
N ARG A 278 -8.36 -10.68 27.74
CA ARG A 278 -7.54 -9.94 28.69
C ARG A 278 -6.58 -9.01 27.95
N TYR A 279 -6.60 -7.72 28.24
CA TYR A 279 -5.67 -6.75 27.68
C TYR A 279 -4.61 -6.38 28.72
N LEU A 280 -3.34 -6.66 28.40
CA LEU A 280 -2.18 -6.28 29.20
C LEU A 280 -1.82 -4.84 28.82
N LEU A 281 -2.34 -3.86 29.56
CA LEU A 281 -2.16 -2.45 29.30
C LEU A 281 -0.77 -2.01 29.77
N GLY A 282 0.17 -1.81 28.85
CA GLY A 282 1.50 -1.29 29.17
C GLY A 282 1.51 0.18 29.58
N PRO A 283 2.64 0.72 30.06
CA PRO A 283 2.73 2.10 30.50
C PRO A 283 2.65 3.10 29.33
N GLY A 284 2.33 4.35 29.66
CA GLY A 284 2.40 5.49 28.73
C GLY A 284 1.09 6.22 28.52
N GLY A 285 1.17 7.48 28.08
CA GLY A 285 0.01 8.36 27.96
C GLY A 285 -1.10 7.85 27.02
N THR A 286 -0.75 7.12 25.96
CA THR A 286 -1.74 6.51 25.07
C THR A 286 -2.48 5.37 25.74
N THR A 287 -1.79 4.53 26.52
CA THR A 287 -2.45 3.45 27.26
C THR A 287 -3.25 3.97 28.45
N ALA A 288 -2.78 5.02 29.12
CA ALA A 288 -3.56 5.72 30.16
C ALA A 288 -4.87 6.28 29.60
N GLU A 289 -4.86 6.81 28.39
CA GLU A 289 -6.08 7.25 27.71
C GLU A 289 -7.02 6.08 27.35
N ILE A 290 -6.47 4.91 26.98
CA ILE A 290 -7.26 3.68 26.79
C ILE A 290 -7.94 3.27 28.10
N ALA A 291 -7.18 3.22 29.22
CA ALA A 291 -7.71 2.92 30.54
C ALA A 291 -8.85 3.87 30.92
N ARG A 292 -8.65 5.18 30.72
CA ARG A 292 -9.66 6.22 30.95
C ARG A 292 -10.93 5.98 30.15
N GLN A 293 -10.83 5.63 28.87
CA GLN A 293 -11.99 5.35 28.01
C GLN A 293 -12.71 4.04 28.36
N LEU A 294 -11.99 3.07 28.91
CA LEU A 294 -12.57 1.85 29.48
C LEU A 294 -13.23 2.09 30.86
N GLY A 295 -13.04 3.27 31.46
CA GLY A 295 -13.56 3.59 32.77
C GLY A 295 -12.78 2.94 33.92
N VAL A 296 -11.53 2.56 33.68
CA VAL A 296 -10.65 1.92 34.67
C VAL A 296 -9.49 2.82 35.07
N GLU A 297 -9.01 2.64 36.30
CA GLU A 297 -7.81 3.30 36.81
C GLU A 297 -6.59 2.42 36.48
N GLY A 298 -5.58 3.01 35.82
CA GLY A 298 -4.39 2.30 35.38
C GLY A 298 -3.13 2.73 36.14
N SER A 299 -2.18 1.81 36.23
CA SER A 299 -0.85 2.02 36.78
C SER A 299 -0.04 2.99 35.90
N PRO A 300 0.60 4.02 36.48
CA PRO A 300 1.40 4.97 35.69
C PRO A 300 2.61 4.35 34.96
N LEU A 301 3.24 3.37 35.59
CA LEU A 301 4.50 2.75 35.12
C LEU A 301 4.43 1.22 34.98
N GLY A 302 3.33 0.61 35.42
CA GLY A 302 3.15 -0.84 35.44
C GLY A 302 2.45 -1.36 34.19
N VAL A 303 2.19 -2.67 34.20
CA VAL A 303 1.30 -3.32 33.24
C VAL A 303 0.03 -3.76 33.97
N ASP A 304 -1.13 -3.25 33.59
CA ASP A 304 -2.40 -3.69 34.18
C ASP A 304 -3.03 -4.79 33.33
N VAL A 305 -3.78 -5.70 33.95
CA VAL A 305 -4.58 -6.69 33.24
C VAL A 305 -6.05 -6.29 33.33
N VAL A 306 -6.64 -5.99 32.17
CA VAL A 306 -8.05 -5.56 32.06
C VAL A 306 -8.86 -6.62 31.31
N LEU A 307 -10.02 -6.98 31.83
CA LEU A 307 -10.99 -7.87 31.20
C LEU A 307 -12.38 -7.26 31.29
N ASP A 308 -13.07 -7.11 30.15
CA ASP A 308 -14.46 -6.64 30.07
C ASP A 308 -14.73 -5.34 30.86
N GLY A 309 -13.77 -4.41 30.83
CA GLY A 309 -13.88 -3.11 31.51
C GLY A 309 -13.58 -3.15 33.01
N ALA A 310 -13.04 -4.25 33.53
CA ALA A 310 -12.60 -4.38 34.91
C ALA A 310 -11.09 -4.69 34.99
N VAL A 311 -10.40 -4.05 35.94
CA VAL A 311 -8.99 -4.37 36.26
C VAL A 311 -8.96 -5.65 37.08
N LEU A 312 -8.33 -6.70 36.54
CA LEU A 312 -8.10 -7.96 37.26
C LEU A 312 -6.83 -7.89 38.12
N VAL A 313 -5.79 -7.27 37.57
CA VAL A 313 -4.50 -7.08 38.24
C VAL A 313 -4.00 -5.67 37.93
N HIS A 314 -3.71 -4.90 38.96
CA HIS A 314 -3.17 -3.55 38.84
C HIS A 314 -1.66 -3.60 39.07
N GLY A 315 -0.86 -3.16 38.09
CA GLY A 315 0.60 -3.12 38.18
C GLY A 315 1.24 -4.50 38.26
N ALA A 316 0.79 -5.42 37.41
CA ALA A 316 1.19 -6.82 37.40
C ALA A 316 2.70 -7.02 37.21
N SER A 317 3.22 -8.02 37.93
CA SER A 317 4.50 -8.66 37.71
C SER A 317 4.46 -9.63 36.53
N GLU A 318 5.62 -10.03 36.01
CA GLU A 318 5.74 -11.04 34.94
C GLU A 318 4.99 -12.34 35.28
N GLN A 319 5.11 -12.84 36.51
CA GLN A 319 4.46 -14.08 36.95
C GLN A 319 2.93 -13.94 36.97
N GLU A 320 2.40 -12.80 37.39
CA GLU A 320 0.96 -12.52 37.37
C GLU A 320 0.43 -12.40 35.95
N LEU A 321 1.20 -11.79 35.04
CA LEU A 321 0.85 -11.73 33.62
C LEU A 321 0.76 -13.14 33.02
N LEU A 322 1.76 -13.98 33.25
CA LEU A 322 1.75 -15.38 32.79
C LEU A 322 0.55 -16.16 33.36
N ALA A 323 0.25 -15.98 34.65
CA ALA A 323 -0.92 -16.61 35.27
C ALA A 323 -2.23 -16.15 34.61
N GLN A 324 -2.38 -14.85 34.34
CA GLN A 324 -3.58 -14.33 33.67
C GLN A 324 -3.71 -14.80 32.22
N ILE A 325 -2.60 -14.93 31.49
CA ILE A 325 -2.58 -15.49 30.13
C ILE A 325 -2.99 -16.97 30.14
N ALA A 326 -2.60 -17.74 31.15
CA ALA A 326 -2.99 -19.14 31.26
C ALA A 326 -4.51 -19.33 31.46
N GLU A 327 -5.21 -18.34 32.02
CA GLU A 327 -6.65 -18.36 32.27
C GLU A 327 -7.51 -18.02 31.03
N GLY A 328 -6.90 -17.76 29.86
CA GLY A 328 -7.63 -17.60 28.60
C GLY A 328 -7.05 -16.54 27.66
N PRO A 329 -7.80 -16.15 26.60
CA PRO A 329 -7.28 -15.28 25.55
C PRO A 329 -6.77 -13.94 26.09
N ALA A 330 -5.58 -13.55 25.65
CA ALA A 330 -4.93 -12.34 26.11
C ALA A 330 -4.16 -11.63 24.98
N ARG A 331 -3.95 -10.32 25.10
CA ARG A 331 -3.16 -9.52 24.16
C ARG A 331 -2.52 -8.32 24.86
N ALA A 332 -1.26 -8.00 24.52
CA ALA A 332 -0.59 -6.83 25.08
C ALA A 332 -0.93 -5.56 24.30
N VAL A 333 -1.28 -4.49 25.01
CA VAL A 333 -1.53 -3.17 24.43
C VAL A 333 -0.31 -2.31 24.69
N VAL A 334 0.38 -1.95 23.61
CA VAL A 334 1.65 -1.22 23.66
C VAL A 334 1.58 0.05 22.84
N THR A 335 2.38 1.05 23.22
CA THR A 335 2.52 2.30 22.47
C THR A 335 3.98 2.52 22.06
N VAL A 336 4.18 3.39 21.08
CA VAL A 336 5.51 3.79 20.62
C VAL A 336 6.10 4.85 21.56
N ILE A 337 7.35 4.62 21.97
CA ILE A 337 8.14 5.62 22.71
C ILE A 337 8.59 6.69 21.71
N GLY A 338 8.03 7.90 21.83
CA GLY A 338 8.27 9.02 20.91
C GLY A 338 9.75 9.39 20.80
N GLY A 339 10.22 9.68 19.59
CA GLY A 339 11.61 10.08 19.27
C GLY A 339 12.63 8.93 19.27
N GLN A 340 12.47 7.94 20.16
CA GLN A 340 13.37 6.79 20.27
C GLN A 340 12.96 5.61 19.37
N GLY A 341 11.66 5.46 19.10
CA GLY A 341 11.15 4.45 18.17
C GLY A 341 11.08 3.03 18.72
N PHE A 342 11.30 2.81 20.02
CA PHE A 342 11.14 1.48 20.60
C PHE A 342 9.66 1.10 20.72
N LEU A 343 9.37 -0.13 20.28
CA LEU A 343 8.10 -0.82 20.48
C LEU A 343 8.13 -1.69 21.74
N LEU A 344 9.25 -2.39 21.98
CA LEU A 344 9.52 -3.23 23.15
C LEU A 344 11.01 -3.12 23.54
N GLY A 345 11.35 -3.37 24.82
CA GLY A 345 12.74 -3.50 25.29
C GLY A 345 13.27 -2.39 26.20
N ARG A 346 12.90 -1.13 25.96
CA ARG A 346 13.31 0.00 26.82
C ARG A 346 12.26 0.26 27.91
N GLY A 347 12.47 -0.33 29.09
CA GLY A 347 11.86 0.14 30.35
C GLY A 347 10.65 -0.64 30.90
N ASN A 348 10.00 -1.49 30.11
CA ASN A 348 8.89 -2.33 30.59
C ASN A 348 9.24 -3.83 30.50
N GLN A 349 9.98 -4.32 31.50
CA GLN A 349 10.47 -5.69 31.56
C GLN A 349 9.38 -6.72 31.94
N GLN A 350 8.16 -6.27 32.31
CA GLN A 350 7.05 -7.19 32.58
C GLN A 350 6.50 -7.83 31.30
N LEU A 351 6.60 -7.14 30.15
CA LEU A 351 6.33 -7.74 28.84
C LEU A 351 7.58 -8.47 28.31
N SER A 352 8.04 -9.45 29.09
CA SER A 352 9.22 -10.25 28.81
C SER A 352 9.03 -11.19 27.62
N ALA A 353 10.13 -11.78 27.13
CA ALA A 353 10.06 -12.79 26.07
C ALA A 353 9.15 -14.00 26.42
N PRO A 354 9.18 -14.58 27.63
CA PRO A 354 8.21 -15.59 28.07
C PRO A 354 6.75 -15.13 27.96
N VAL A 355 6.43 -13.91 28.41
CA VAL A 355 5.08 -13.34 28.34
C VAL A 355 4.64 -13.16 26.89
N LEU A 356 5.48 -12.57 26.05
CA LEU A 356 5.20 -12.35 24.63
C LEU A 356 5.04 -13.66 23.86
N ARG A 357 5.79 -14.71 24.20
CA ARG A 357 5.58 -16.05 23.62
C ARG A 357 4.24 -16.67 24.07
N ALA A 358 3.88 -16.52 25.34
CA ALA A 358 2.61 -17.04 25.87
C ALA A 358 1.37 -16.38 25.22
N LEU A 359 1.50 -15.14 24.73
CA LEU A 359 0.46 -14.43 23.99
C LEU A 359 0.24 -14.95 22.55
N GLY A 360 1.11 -15.84 22.04
CA GLY A 360 0.95 -16.47 20.72
C GLY A 360 1.50 -15.66 19.54
N ASP A 361 0.89 -15.83 18.36
CA ASP A 361 1.40 -15.33 17.08
C ASP A 361 1.07 -13.85 16.79
N ASP A 362 -0.01 -13.33 17.37
CA ASP A 362 -0.40 -11.90 17.26
C ASP A 362 -0.44 -11.24 18.66
N PRO A 363 0.71 -11.14 19.35
CA PRO A 363 0.73 -10.80 20.76
C PRO A 363 0.44 -9.33 21.06
N LEU A 364 0.56 -8.44 20.07
CA LEU A 364 0.55 -6.99 20.27
C LEU A 364 -0.66 -6.30 19.63
N LEU A 365 -1.30 -5.41 20.38
CA LEU A 365 -2.19 -4.38 19.89
C LEU A 365 -1.44 -3.04 20.01
N VAL A 366 -0.83 -2.60 18.91
CA VAL A 366 0.00 -1.39 18.91
C VAL A 366 -0.85 -0.15 18.67
N VAL A 367 -0.70 0.87 19.52
CA VAL A 367 -1.50 2.09 19.46
C VAL A 367 -0.60 3.31 19.59
N ALA A 368 -0.63 4.20 18.60
CA ALA A 368 0.11 5.45 18.65
C ALA A 368 -0.55 6.52 17.77
N PRO A 369 -0.56 7.79 18.18
CA PRO A 369 -0.88 8.90 17.28
C PRO A 369 0.01 8.88 16.03
N GLU A 370 -0.54 9.25 14.88
CA GLU A 370 0.20 9.27 13.61
C GLU A 370 1.43 10.19 13.67
N GLN A 371 1.36 11.31 14.39
CA GLN A 371 2.49 12.23 14.56
C GLN A 371 3.72 11.53 15.16
N LYS A 372 3.54 10.62 16.12
CA LYS A 372 4.67 9.86 16.70
C LYS A 372 5.40 9.00 15.67
N LEU A 373 4.70 8.55 14.63
CA LEU A 373 5.28 7.76 13.54
C LEU A 373 5.96 8.66 12.50
N ILE A 374 5.41 9.85 12.26
CA ILE A 374 5.99 10.88 11.39
C ILE A 374 7.32 11.38 11.98
N ASP A 375 7.37 11.59 13.29
CA ASP A 375 8.56 12.08 14.01
C ASP A 375 9.75 11.11 13.96
N LEU A 376 9.52 9.84 13.60
CA LEU A 376 10.59 8.88 13.36
C LEU A 376 11.31 9.12 12.02
N GLN A 377 10.73 9.93 11.13
CA GLN A 377 11.32 10.29 9.82
C GLN A 377 11.67 9.07 8.96
N GLY A 378 10.80 8.06 8.97
CA GLY A 378 10.98 6.83 8.20
C GLY A 378 11.91 5.79 8.85
N ARG A 379 12.50 6.08 10.00
CA ARG A 379 13.26 5.06 10.76
C ARG A 379 12.30 3.97 11.27
N PRO A 380 12.67 2.68 11.13
CA PRO A 380 11.83 1.59 11.64
C PRO A 380 11.68 1.68 13.17
N LEU A 381 10.59 1.09 13.67
CA LEU A 381 10.46 0.82 15.10
C LEU A 381 11.46 -0.26 15.52
N LEU A 382 11.87 -0.20 16.77
CA LEU A 382 12.86 -1.12 17.34
C LEU A 382 12.18 -2.10 18.30
N VAL A 383 12.51 -3.38 18.14
CA VAL A 383 12.16 -4.45 19.09
C VAL A 383 13.45 -5.02 19.67
N ASP A 384 13.50 -5.14 21.00
CA ASP A 384 14.62 -5.72 21.73
C ASP A 384 14.04 -6.44 22.95
N THR A 385 13.68 -7.71 22.79
CA THR A 385 13.11 -8.51 23.88
C THR A 385 14.19 -9.26 24.68
N GLY A 386 15.46 -9.14 24.28
CA GLY A 386 16.56 -9.97 24.77
C GLY A 386 16.53 -11.41 24.25
N ASP A 387 15.66 -11.71 23.28
CA ASP A 387 15.52 -13.02 22.65
C ASP A 387 15.53 -12.89 21.11
N PRO A 388 16.65 -13.25 20.46
CA PRO A 388 16.82 -13.04 19.02
C PRO A 388 15.79 -13.75 18.14
N GLU A 389 15.29 -14.91 18.56
CA GLU A 389 14.27 -15.65 17.80
C GLU A 389 12.92 -14.94 17.87
N LEU A 390 12.55 -14.45 19.05
CA LEU A 390 11.35 -13.65 19.24
C LEU A 390 11.45 -12.30 18.50
N ASP A 391 12.61 -11.65 18.57
CA ASP A 391 12.85 -10.37 17.91
C ASP A 391 12.76 -10.52 16.38
N ALA A 392 13.32 -11.59 15.82
CA ALA A 392 13.17 -11.92 14.40
C ALA A 392 11.71 -12.17 14.01
N ARG A 393 10.93 -12.80 14.89
CA ARG A 393 9.50 -13.03 14.67
C ARG A 393 8.67 -11.75 14.72
N LEU A 394 9.07 -10.77 15.54
CA LEU A 394 8.40 -9.49 15.69
C LEU A 394 8.88 -8.42 14.68
N ALA A 395 10.02 -8.65 14.03
CA ALA A 395 10.55 -7.82 12.96
C ALA A 395 9.73 -7.95 11.65
N GLY A 396 9.94 -7.02 10.73
CA GLY A 396 9.18 -6.89 9.50
C GLY A 396 8.25 -5.69 9.57
N HIS A 397 6.96 -5.91 9.75
CA HIS A 397 5.96 -4.84 9.76
C HIS A 397 4.87 -5.08 10.79
N VAL A 398 4.45 -4.02 11.49
CA VAL A 398 3.39 -4.08 12.48
C VAL A 398 2.26 -3.13 12.12
N ARG A 399 1.02 -3.54 12.40
CA ARG A 399 -0.16 -2.68 12.27
C ARG A 399 -0.34 -1.85 13.53
N ILE A 400 -0.39 -0.53 13.36
CA ILE A 400 -0.51 0.45 14.44
C ILE A 400 -1.85 1.15 14.32
N ILE A 401 -2.64 1.16 15.38
CA ILE A 401 -3.89 1.91 15.42
C ILE A 401 -3.56 3.38 15.65
N THR A 402 -3.94 4.22 14.69
CA THR A 402 -3.70 5.68 14.72
C THR A 402 -4.98 6.48 14.95
N GLY A 403 -6.15 5.83 14.86
CA GLY A 403 -7.46 6.47 15.03
C GLY A 403 -8.62 5.47 14.94
N VAL A 404 -9.86 5.97 15.00
CA VAL A 404 -11.08 5.13 15.02
C VAL A 404 -11.18 4.20 13.81
N GLY A 405 -10.95 4.73 12.61
CA GLY A 405 -10.98 4.00 11.34
C GLY A 405 -9.64 3.99 10.62
N THR A 406 -8.53 4.29 11.31
CA THR A 406 -7.22 4.45 10.69
C THR A 406 -6.19 3.58 11.41
N THR A 407 -5.45 2.81 10.61
CA THR A 407 -4.33 1.99 11.08
C THR A 407 -3.15 2.13 10.12
N SER A 408 -1.92 2.26 10.56
CA SER A 408 -0.73 2.34 9.68
C SER A 408 0.07 1.05 9.79
N LEU A 409 0.52 0.48 8.68
CA LEU A 409 1.60 -0.51 8.72
C LEU A 409 2.93 0.24 8.86
N TYR A 410 3.78 -0.20 9.78
CA TYR A 410 5.06 0.45 10.04
C TYR A 410 6.17 -0.58 10.17
N ALA A 411 7.33 -0.28 9.61
CA ALA A 411 8.48 -1.16 9.65
C ALA A 411 8.97 -1.37 11.10
N VAL A 412 9.32 -2.61 11.43
CA VAL A 412 9.91 -2.99 12.72
C VAL A 412 11.20 -3.75 12.43
N THR A 413 12.27 -3.42 13.14
CA THR A 413 13.54 -4.13 13.05
C THR A 413 14.05 -4.48 14.45
N ALA A 414 14.78 -5.57 14.55
CA ALA A 414 15.61 -5.85 15.71
C ALA A 414 17.00 -5.23 15.47
N PRO A 415 17.55 -4.46 16.43
CA PRO A 415 18.90 -3.90 16.30
C PRO A 415 19.96 -4.95 15.95
N GLU A 416 19.83 -6.16 16.50
CA GLU A 416 20.79 -7.25 16.30
C GLU A 416 20.72 -7.89 14.89
N LEU A 417 19.56 -7.83 14.23
CA LEU A 417 19.37 -8.36 12.87
C LEU A 417 19.87 -7.42 11.78
N SER A 418 20.14 -6.15 12.12
CA SER A 418 20.63 -5.15 11.17
C SER A 418 22.16 -5.13 11.07
N LEU A 419 22.86 -6.00 11.81
CA LEU A 419 24.33 -6.14 11.83
C LEU A 419 24.86 -7.29 10.95
N THR A 420 23.96 -8.04 10.31
CA THR A 420 24.24 -9.08 9.31
C THR A 420 23.75 -8.63 7.95
#